data_AF-A0A0J9E628-F1
#
_entry.id   AF-A0A0J9E628-F1
#
_cell.length_a   1.000
_cell.length_b   1.000
_cell.length_c   1.000
_cell.angle_alpha   90.00
_cell.angle_beta   90.00
_cell.angle_gamma   90.00
#
_symmetry.space_group_name_H-M   'P 1'
#
loop_
_entity.id
_entity.type
_entity.pdbx_description
1 polymer ?
#
loop_
_entity_poly.entity_id
_entity_poly.type
_entity_poly.pdbx_seq_one_letter_code
_entity_poly.pdbx_strand_id
1 'polypeptide(L)'
;MKLSDFKALTFDVYGTLIDWESGMVAGLKPLTDRVAGLSRDQILEAHAYYESTTQAATPAKLYRDLLPVVYRRLAEEWGVEVTWGECVTYGLSVGQWPAFPDSAEALAYLKQHYLLVVLTNTDSDSFVGSNARLGVHFDGVYTAGDIGSYKPAQRNFDYMLEALARRGIGKGDILHTAESMFHDHAPANANGLANCWIYRRHDQEGFGATMNPGEMPRYDFRFNSMAEMAEAHRAEVAL
;
A
#
# COMPACT_ATOMS: atom_id res chain seq x y z
N MET A 1 -0.27 23.62 -10.72
CA MET A 1 -1.05 22.76 -9.83
C MET A 1 -0.48 22.96 -8.44
N LYS A 2 -1.35 23.19 -7.48
CA LYS A 2 -1.05 23.40 -6.06
C LYS A 2 -1.67 22.26 -5.25
N LEU A 3 -1.13 21.96 -4.07
CA LEU A 3 -1.73 20.95 -3.20
C LEU A 3 -3.14 21.40 -2.75
N SER A 4 -3.34 22.70 -2.57
CA SER A 4 -4.62 23.33 -2.20
C SER A 4 -5.67 23.30 -3.32
N ASP A 5 -5.31 22.88 -4.55
CA ASP A 5 -6.28 22.76 -5.65
C ASP A 5 -7.22 21.56 -5.45
N PHE A 6 -6.87 20.62 -4.57
CA PHE A 6 -7.59 19.36 -4.34
C PHE A 6 -8.49 19.41 -3.10
N LYS A 7 -9.51 18.53 -3.08
CA LYS A 7 -10.43 18.36 -1.94
C LYS A 7 -10.31 16.99 -1.29
N ALA A 8 -9.81 16.00 -2.01
CA ALA A 8 -9.66 14.64 -1.52
C ALA A 8 -8.27 14.09 -1.84
N LEU A 9 -7.66 13.46 -0.82
CA LEU A 9 -6.48 12.64 -0.97
C LEU A 9 -6.92 11.17 -0.94
N THR A 10 -6.61 10.44 -2.02
CA THR A 10 -6.86 8.99 -2.08
C THR A 10 -5.53 8.28 -1.93
N PHE A 11 -5.44 7.37 -0.96
CA PHE A 11 -4.18 6.77 -0.53
C PHE A 11 -4.09 5.30 -0.89
N ASP A 12 -2.94 4.90 -1.42
CA ASP A 12 -2.42 3.57 -1.12
C ASP A 12 -2.00 3.48 0.37
N VAL A 13 -1.97 2.27 0.94
CA VAL A 13 -1.67 2.05 2.35
C VAL A 13 -0.32 1.38 2.57
N TYR A 14 -0.07 0.24 1.92
CA TYR A 14 1.09 -0.61 2.22
C TYR A 14 2.23 -0.27 1.26
N GLY A 15 3.28 0.36 1.78
CA GLY A 15 4.33 1.00 0.99
C GLY A 15 4.24 2.52 1.03
N THR A 16 3.04 3.06 1.22
CA THR A 16 2.82 4.52 1.32
C THR A 16 2.76 4.99 2.78
N LEU A 17 1.89 4.37 3.58
CA LEU A 17 1.59 4.77 4.97
C LEU A 17 2.11 3.75 6.00
N ILE A 18 2.04 2.47 5.65
CA ILE A 18 2.53 1.32 6.42
C ILE A 18 3.85 0.84 5.80
N ASP A 19 4.87 0.65 6.64
CA ASP A 19 6.15 0.01 6.29
C ASP A 19 5.95 -1.51 6.24
N TRP A 20 5.35 -1.94 5.14
CA TRP A 20 5.02 -3.33 4.90
C TRP A 20 6.25 -4.21 4.70
N GLU A 21 7.36 -3.69 4.15
CA GLU A 21 8.57 -4.49 3.97
C GLU A 21 9.18 -4.88 5.31
N SER A 22 9.29 -3.92 6.25
CA SER A 22 9.76 -4.23 7.61
C SER A 22 8.80 -5.16 8.34
N GLY A 23 7.48 -4.94 8.20
CA GLY A 23 6.45 -5.79 8.78
C GLY A 23 6.50 -7.23 8.24
N MET A 24 6.61 -7.40 6.93
CA MET A 24 6.70 -8.67 6.24
C MET A 24 7.98 -9.43 6.63
N VAL A 25 9.15 -8.78 6.59
CA VAL A 25 10.42 -9.40 7.01
C VAL A 25 10.36 -9.82 8.48
N ALA A 26 9.78 -9.00 9.37
CA ALA A 26 9.58 -9.38 10.76
C ALA A 26 8.62 -10.57 10.91
N GLY A 27 7.53 -10.60 10.13
CA GLY A 27 6.56 -11.69 10.11
C GLY A 27 7.13 -13.01 9.59
N LEU A 28 8.11 -12.95 8.70
CA LEU A 28 8.81 -14.12 8.16
C LEU A 28 9.93 -14.65 9.06
N LYS A 29 10.32 -13.94 10.14
CA LYS A 29 11.40 -14.39 11.04
C LYS A 29 11.28 -15.84 11.53
N PRO A 30 10.11 -16.34 11.95
CA PRO A 30 9.97 -17.74 12.38
C PRO A 30 10.38 -18.76 11.30
N LEU A 31 10.22 -18.40 10.02
CA LEU A 31 10.70 -19.19 8.89
C LEU A 31 12.17 -18.94 8.61
N THR A 32 12.57 -17.67 8.44
CA THR A 32 13.91 -17.32 7.98
C THR A 32 15.00 -17.63 9.01
N ASP A 33 14.69 -17.59 10.31
CA ASP A 33 15.65 -17.94 11.37
C ASP A 33 16.02 -19.44 11.34
N ARG A 34 15.31 -20.27 10.56
CA ARG A 34 15.60 -21.70 10.32
C ARG A 34 16.46 -21.94 9.08
N VAL A 35 16.81 -20.89 8.33
CA VAL A 35 17.58 -20.96 7.08
C VAL A 35 18.84 -20.12 7.23
N ALA A 36 20.01 -20.71 7.00
CA ALA A 36 21.27 -20.00 7.12
C ALA A 36 21.54 -19.11 5.89
N GLY A 37 21.96 -17.87 6.13
CA GLY A 37 22.57 -17.02 5.10
C GLY A 37 21.62 -16.31 4.14
N LEU A 38 20.31 -16.27 4.41
CA LEU A 38 19.38 -15.45 3.63
C LEU A 38 19.65 -13.96 3.83
N SER A 39 19.90 -13.24 2.74
CA SER A 39 19.91 -11.78 2.74
C SER A 39 18.49 -11.23 2.78
N ARG A 40 18.35 -9.94 3.16
CA ARG A 40 17.05 -9.25 3.10
C ARG A 40 16.49 -9.26 1.67
N ASP A 41 17.32 -8.98 0.68
CA ASP A 41 16.88 -8.90 -0.71
C ASP A 41 16.39 -10.26 -1.23
N GLN A 42 17.04 -11.36 -0.86
CA GLN A 42 16.57 -12.71 -1.20
C GLN A 42 15.19 -13.00 -0.60
N ILE A 43 14.92 -12.53 0.63
CA ILE A 43 13.60 -12.67 1.26
C ILE A 43 12.55 -11.84 0.51
N LEU A 44 12.88 -10.58 0.18
CA LEU A 44 11.98 -9.67 -0.54
C LEU A 44 11.64 -10.19 -1.93
N GLU A 45 12.65 -10.64 -2.70
CA GLU A 45 12.50 -11.16 -4.05
C GLU A 45 11.65 -12.44 -4.08
N ALA A 46 11.95 -13.39 -3.20
CA ALA A 46 11.18 -14.64 -3.11
C ALA A 46 9.73 -14.37 -2.69
N HIS A 47 9.52 -13.47 -1.72
CA HIS A 47 8.16 -13.07 -1.32
C HIS A 47 7.40 -12.44 -2.48
N ALA A 48 7.99 -11.46 -3.17
CA ALA A 48 7.37 -10.79 -4.31
C ALA A 48 6.99 -11.79 -5.43
N TYR A 49 7.84 -12.79 -5.70
CA TYR A 49 7.54 -13.83 -6.67
C TYR A 49 6.32 -14.67 -6.28
N TYR A 50 6.28 -15.22 -5.07
CA TYR A 50 5.17 -16.10 -4.65
C TYR A 50 3.88 -15.33 -4.38
N GLU A 51 3.98 -14.10 -3.89
CA GLU A 51 2.83 -13.23 -3.72
C GLU A 51 2.17 -12.92 -5.06
N SER A 52 2.94 -12.38 -6.03
CA SER A 52 2.41 -12.00 -7.34
C SER A 52 1.83 -13.18 -8.11
N THR A 53 2.49 -14.33 -8.10
CA THR A 53 1.98 -15.55 -8.75
C THR A 53 0.72 -16.09 -8.07
N THR A 54 0.63 -16.02 -6.74
CA THR A 54 -0.57 -16.45 -6.01
C THR A 54 -1.74 -15.49 -6.23
N GLN A 55 -1.49 -14.17 -6.28
CA GLN A 55 -2.51 -13.17 -6.60
C GLN A 55 -3.06 -13.39 -8.01
N ALA A 56 -2.19 -13.60 -8.99
CA ALA A 56 -2.59 -13.88 -10.38
C ALA A 56 -3.44 -15.16 -10.49
N ALA A 57 -3.08 -16.21 -9.74
CA ALA A 57 -3.84 -17.47 -9.72
C ALA A 57 -5.17 -17.37 -8.93
N THR A 58 -5.27 -16.45 -7.97
CA THR A 58 -6.43 -16.34 -7.06
C THR A 58 -6.86 -14.88 -6.82
N PRO A 59 -7.30 -14.16 -7.86
CA PRO A 59 -7.47 -12.69 -7.82
C PRO A 59 -8.58 -12.18 -6.88
N ALA A 60 -9.44 -13.07 -6.36
CA ALA A 60 -10.49 -12.73 -5.40
C ALA A 60 -10.20 -13.22 -3.97
N LYS A 61 -9.06 -13.88 -3.73
CA LYS A 61 -8.69 -14.37 -2.40
C LYS A 61 -8.33 -13.18 -1.51
N LEU A 62 -8.79 -13.17 -0.26
CA LEU A 62 -8.41 -12.13 0.70
C LEU A 62 -6.91 -12.20 1.01
N TYR A 63 -6.29 -11.04 1.23
CA TYR A 63 -4.83 -10.96 1.41
C TYR A 63 -4.33 -11.79 2.61
N ARG A 64 -5.04 -11.72 3.74
CA ARG A 64 -4.75 -12.56 4.93
C ARG A 64 -4.84 -14.08 4.67
N ASP A 65 -5.61 -14.51 3.67
CA ASP A 65 -5.76 -15.92 3.29
C ASP A 65 -4.80 -16.31 2.16
N LEU A 66 -4.26 -15.32 1.45
CA LEU A 66 -3.24 -15.48 0.41
C LEU A 66 -1.85 -15.69 1.02
N LEU A 67 -1.48 -14.88 2.01
CA LEU A 67 -0.17 -14.94 2.65
C LEU A 67 0.19 -16.31 3.30
N PRO A 68 -0.74 -17.10 3.85
CA PRO A 68 -0.45 -18.46 4.29
C PRO A 68 0.05 -19.37 3.17
N VAL A 69 -0.47 -19.18 1.95
CA VAL A 69 0.01 -19.89 0.75
C VAL A 69 1.42 -19.42 0.40
N VAL A 70 1.67 -18.11 0.41
CA VAL A 70 2.99 -17.53 0.17
C VAL A 70 4.03 -18.07 1.16
N TYR A 71 3.72 -18.06 2.45
CA TYR A 71 4.59 -18.60 3.50
C TYR A 71 4.91 -20.07 3.27
N ARG A 72 3.91 -20.87 2.87
CA ARG A 72 4.11 -22.28 2.54
C ARG A 72 5.05 -22.46 1.36
N ARG A 73 4.94 -21.64 0.31
CA ARG A 73 5.83 -21.68 -0.86
C ARG A 73 7.25 -21.27 -0.55
N LEU A 74 7.44 -20.22 0.26
CA LEU A 74 8.75 -19.83 0.76
C LEU A 74 9.40 -20.97 1.57
N ALA A 75 8.62 -21.62 2.43
CA ALA A 75 9.10 -22.75 3.22
C ALA A 75 9.49 -23.96 2.34
N GLU A 76 8.73 -24.23 1.29
CA GLU A 76 9.06 -25.27 0.29
C GLU A 76 10.36 -24.93 -0.47
N GLU A 77 10.53 -23.68 -0.90
CA GLU A 77 11.76 -23.22 -1.57
C GLU A 77 12.99 -23.38 -0.68
N TRP A 78 12.88 -23.05 0.61
CA TRP A 78 14.01 -23.07 1.53
C TRP A 78 14.16 -24.41 2.28
N GLY A 79 13.38 -25.42 1.93
CA GLY A 79 13.48 -26.77 2.50
C GLY A 79 13.10 -26.85 3.98
N VAL A 80 12.16 -26.00 4.43
CA VAL A 80 11.71 -25.91 5.82
C VAL A 80 10.32 -26.50 5.99
N GLU A 81 10.17 -27.48 6.88
CA GLU A 81 8.84 -27.99 7.24
C GLU A 81 8.10 -27.00 8.13
N VAL A 82 6.88 -26.63 7.73
CA VAL A 82 5.99 -25.73 8.46
C VAL A 82 4.58 -26.31 8.56
N THR A 83 3.92 -26.03 9.67
CA THR A 83 2.50 -26.31 9.89
C THR A 83 1.64 -25.25 9.21
N TRP A 84 0.39 -25.60 8.88
CA TRP A 84 -0.57 -24.60 8.39
C TRP A 84 -0.90 -23.52 9.43
N GLY A 85 -0.79 -23.85 10.72
CA GLY A 85 -0.96 -22.87 11.80
C GLY A 85 0.05 -21.72 11.71
N GLU A 86 1.33 -22.03 11.48
CA GLU A 86 2.37 -21.01 11.27
C GLU A 86 2.08 -20.15 10.03
N CYS A 87 1.66 -20.79 8.92
CA CYS A 87 1.25 -20.08 7.70
C CYS A 87 0.12 -19.08 7.99
N VAL A 88 -0.91 -19.49 8.74
CA VAL A 88 -2.04 -18.64 9.13
C VAL A 88 -1.58 -17.52 10.06
N THR A 89 -0.69 -17.79 11.01
CA THR A 89 -0.10 -16.74 11.86
C THR A 89 0.58 -15.65 11.04
N TYR A 90 1.32 -16.01 9.99
CA TYR A 90 1.91 -15.04 9.08
C TYR A 90 0.83 -14.24 8.33
N GLY A 91 -0.21 -14.89 7.82
CA GLY A 91 -1.30 -14.20 7.13
C GLY A 91 -2.05 -13.18 7.99
N LEU A 92 -2.18 -13.45 9.29
CA LEU A 92 -2.79 -12.53 10.26
C LEU A 92 -1.85 -11.39 10.72
N SER A 93 -0.58 -11.40 10.31
CA SER A 93 0.40 -10.40 10.75
C SER A 93 0.22 -9.02 10.09
N VAL A 94 -0.53 -8.93 8.98
CA VAL A 94 -0.68 -7.71 8.17
C VAL A 94 -1.15 -6.52 8.99
N GLY A 95 -2.19 -6.72 9.81
CA GLY A 95 -2.72 -5.67 10.69
C GLY A 95 -1.76 -5.28 11.83
N GLN A 96 -0.60 -5.95 11.96
CA GLN A 96 0.43 -5.62 12.94
C GLN A 96 1.62 -4.87 12.36
N TRP A 97 1.73 -4.77 11.04
CA TRP A 97 2.86 -4.13 10.37
C TRP A 97 2.98 -2.64 10.77
N PRO A 98 4.20 -2.13 10.97
CA PRO A 98 4.41 -0.79 11.51
C PRO A 98 3.98 0.30 10.53
N ALA A 99 3.44 1.40 11.03
CA ALA A 99 3.33 2.63 10.24
C ALA A 99 4.74 3.22 10.01
N PHE A 100 4.95 3.90 8.88
CA PHE A 100 6.11 4.78 8.77
C PHE A 100 6.03 5.86 9.86
N PRO A 101 7.16 6.28 10.48
CA PRO A 101 7.14 7.19 11.62
C PRO A 101 6.45 8.54 11.35
N ASP A 102 6.46 9.00 10.11
CA ASP A 102 5.87 10.26 9.66
C ASP A 102 4.38 10.16 9.29
N SER A 103 3.83 8.96 9.11
CA SER A 103 2.48 8.79 8.56
C SER A 103 1.39 9.37 9.47
N ALA A 104 1.42 9.05 10.77
CA ALA A 104 0.31 9.39 11.67
C ALA A 104 0.17 10.92 11.85
N GLU A 105 1.27 11.62 12.08
CA GLU A 105 1.26 13.08 12.25
C GLU A 105 0.87 13.79 10.95
N ALA A 106 1.43 13.35 9.81
CA ALA A 106 1.09 13.92 8.51
C ALA A 106 -0.39 13.72 8.16
N LEU A 107 -0.94 12.52 8.38
CA LEU A 107 -2.36 12.25 8.17
C LEU A 107 -3.24 13.10 9.10
N ALA A 108 -2.88 13.24 10.37
CA ALA A 108 -3.63 14.08 11.32
C ALA A 108 -3.67 15.55 10.89
N TYR A 109 -2.59 16.06 10.30
CA TYR A 109 -2.56 17.39 9.70
C TYR A 109 -3.40 17.47 8.42
N LEU A 110 -3.14 16.60 7.44
CA LEU A 110 -3.82 16.62 6.13
C LEU A 110 -5.34 16.44 6.29
N LYS A 111 -5.79 15.69 7.30
CA LYS A 111 -7.22 15.51 7.62
C LYS A 111 -7.96 16.82 7.88
N GLN A 112 -7.26 17.86 8.33
CA GLN A 112 -7.85 19.17 8.61
C GLN A 112 -8.23 19.93 7.32
N HIS A 113 -7.68 19.50 6.18
CA HIS A 113 -7.79 20.21 4.90
C HIS A 113 -8.46 19.37 3.80
N TYR A 114 -8.38 18.05 3.90
CA TYR A 114 -8.84 17.13 2.87
C TYR A 114 -9.78 16.05 3.40
N LEU A 115 -10.64 15.56 2.51
CA LEU A 115 -11.19 14.22 2.65
C LEU A 115 -10.07 13.20 2.46
N LEU A 116 -9.91 12.30 3.42
CA LEU A 116 -8.92 11.22 3.34
C LEU A 116 -9.62 9.91 3.01
N VAL A 117 -9.15 9.24 1.98
CA VAL A 117 -9.73 7.99 1.47
C VAL A 117 -8.61 6.99 1.28
N VAL A 118 -8.84 5.71 1.58
CA VAL A 118 -7.89 4.63 1.22
C VAL A 118 -8.46 3.75 0.12
N LEU A 119 -7.59 3.34 -0.80
CA LEU A 119 -7.82 2.28 -1.78
C LEU A 119 -6.71 1.24 -1.61
N THR A 120 -7.00 0.14 -0.91
CA THR A 120 -5.98 -0.81 -0.43
C THR A 120 -6.20 -2.23 -0.97
N ASN A 121 -5.10 -2.92 -1.27
CA ASN A 121 -5.09 -4.32 -1.71
C ASN A 121 -5.30 -5.34 -0.57
N THR A 122 -5.58 -4.89 0.65
CA THR A 122 -5.84 -5.80 1.78
C THR A 122 -7.33 -6.01 2.04
N ASP A 123 -7.65 -6.87 2.98
CA ASP A 123 -9.01 -7.05 3.51
C ASP A 123 -9.30 -6.09 4.68
N SER A 124 -10.58 -5.91 4.99
CA SER A 124 -11.06 -4.98 6.02
C SER A 124 -10.53 -5.31 7.42
N ASP A 125 -10.41 -6.57 7.79
CA ASP A 125 -9.93 -6.97 9.11
C ASP A 125 -8.43 -6.64 9.28
N SER A 126 -7.63 -6.92 8.24
CA SER A 126 -6.23 -6.49 8.17
C SER A 126 -6.10 -4.98 8.26
N PHE A 127 -6.92 -4.23 7.49
CA PHE A 127 -6.87 -2.78 7.48
C PHE A 127 -7.27 -2.15 8.82
N VAL A 128 -8.23 -2.73 9.57
CA VAL A 128 -8.59 -2.23 10.90
C VAL A 128 -7.37 -2.20 11.84
N GLY A 129 -6.55 -3.25 11.83
CA GLY A 129 -5.31 -3.30 12.61
C GLY A 129 -4.29 -2.24 12.18
N SER A 130 -4.13 -2.05 10.87
CA SER A 130 -3.26 -1.02 10.30
C SER A 130 -3.74 0.39 10.62
N ASN A 131 -5.04 0.66 10.52
CA ASN A 131 -5.63 1.98 10.77
C ASN A 131 -5.47 2.43 12.23
N ALA A 132 -5.51 1.48 13.18
CA ALA A 132 -5.23 1.77 14.59
C ALA A 132 -3.83 2.39 14.81
N ARG A 133 -2.86 2.12 13.92
CA ARG A 133 -1.51 2.68 13.96
C ARG A 133 -1.38 4.01 13.23
N LEU A 134 -2.28 4.28 12.29
CA LEU A 134 -2.31 5.54 11.52
C LEU A 134 -2.98 6.67 12.30
N GLY A 135 -3.80 6.35 13.31
CA GLY A 135 -4.34 7.33 14.25
C GLY A 135 -5.31 8.35 13.64
N VAL A 136 -5.89 8.04 12.48
CA VAL A 136 -6.81 8.93 11.76
C VAL A 136 -8.11 8.22 11.38
N HIS A 137 -9.18 9.01 11.24
CA HIS A 137 -10.41 8.54 10.63
C HIS A 137 -10.41 8.85 9.13
N PHE A 138 -10.39 7.81 8.30
CA PHE A 138 -10.60 7.93 6.86
C PHE A 138 -12.08 8.09 6.53
N ASP A 139 -12.41 9.02 5.65
CA ASP A 139 -13.76 9.28 5.18
C ASP A 139 -14.27 8.22 4.21
N GLY A 140 -13.37 7.39 3.66
CA GLY A 140 -13.70 6.28 2.78
C GLY A 140 -12.62 5.21 2.89
N VAL A 141 -13.04 3.96 3.08
CA VAL A 141 -12.16 2.80 3.17
C VAL A 141 -12.60 1.81 2.11
N TYR A 142 -11.79 1.66 1.06
CA TYR A 142 -12.10 0.80 -0.08
C TYR A 142 -11.05 -0.30 -0.17
N THR A 143 -11.43 -1.51 0.20
CA THR A 143 -10.53 -2.66 0.29
C THR A 143 -10.70 -3.59 -0.90
N ALA A 144 -9.65 -4.32 -1.27
CA ALA A 144 -9.75 -5.36 -2.29
C ALA A 144 -10.77 -6.44 -1.89
N GLY A 145 -10.92 -6.70 -0.57
CA GLY A 145 -11.94 -7.59 -0.04
C GLY A 145 -13.37 -7.15 -0.36
N ASP A 146 -13.67 -5.86 -0.25
CA ASP A 146 -14.99 -5.30 -0.56
C ASP A 146 -15.22 -5.20 -2.08
N ILE A 147 -14.17 -4.83 -2.83
CA ILE A 147 -14.26 -4.60 -4.28
C ILE A 147 -14.32 -5.93 -5.06
N GLY A 148 -13.65 -6.96 -4.56
CA GLY A 148 -13.49 -8.27 -5.21
C GLY A 148 -12.37 -8.32 -6.24
N SER A 149 -11.40 -7.40 -6.19
CA SER A 149 -10.21 -7.40 -7.05
C SER A 149 -9.05 -6.62 -6.41
N TYR A 150 -7.82 -6.98 -6.82
CA TYR A 150 -6.60 -6.24 -6.50
C TYR A 150 -6.32 -5.14 -7.53
N LYS A 151 -5.83 -3.98 -7.09
CA LYS A 151 -5.09 -3.03 -7.93
C LYS A 151 -3.93 -3.78 -8.62
N PRO A 152 -3.61 -3.49 -9.89
CA PRO A 152 -4.06 -2.35 -10.70
C PRO A 152 -5.36 -2.59 -11.51
N ALA A 153 -6.22 -3.54 -11.13
CA ALA A 153 -7.48 -3.74 -11.84
C ALA A 153 -8.32 -2.45 -11.85
N GLN A 154 -8.80 -2.06 -13.04
CA GLN A 154 -9.57 -0.83 -13.26
C GLN A 154 -10.81 -0.73 -12.35
N ARG A 155 -11.42 -1.88 -12.01
CA ARG A 155 -12.56 -2.00 -11.09
C ARG A 155 -12.32 -1.32 -9.74
N ASN A 156 -11.09 -1.33 -9.23
CA ASN A 156 -10.73 -0.68 -7.96
C ASN A 156 -10.87 0.85 -8.04
N PHE A 157 -10.40 1.44 -9.15
CA PHE A 157 -10.49 2.87 -9.39
C PHE A 157 -11.93 3.28 -9.72
N ASP A 158 -12.66 2.48 -10.51
CA ASP A 158 -14.08 2.73 -10.81
C ASP A 158 -14.91 2.81 -9.51
N TYR A 159 -14.74 1.83 -8.60
CA TYR A 159 -15.43 1.79 -7.32
C TYR A 159 -15.16 3.04 -6.48
N MET A 160 -13.88 3.41 -6.34
CA MET A 160 -13.48 4.61 -5.60
C MET A 160 -14.08 5.88 -6.20
N LEU A 161 -14.03 6.02 -7.52
CA LEU A 161 -14.51 7.20 -8.24
C LEU A 161 -16.03 7.34 -8.17
N GLU A 162 -16.78 6.24 -8.32
CA GLU A 162 -18.23 6.24 -8.16
C GLU A 162 -18.64 6.64 -6.73
N ALA A 163 -17.97 6.10 -5.72
CA ALA A 163 -18.24 6.42 -4.32
C ALA A 163 -17.93 7.89 -3.99
N LEU A 164 -16.84 8.44 -4.53
CA LEU A 164 -16.48 9.85 -4.36
C LEU A 164 -17.40 10.81 -5.13
N ALA A 165 -17.80 10.44 -6.35
CA ALA A 165 -18.74 11.23 -7.15
C ALA A 165 -20.09 11.40 -6.43
N ARG A 166 -20.59 10.36 -5.74
CA ARG A 166 -21.80 10.45 -4.90
C ARG A 166 -21.69 11.47 -3.76
N ARG A 167 -20.47 11.83 -3.37
CA ARG A 167 -20.16 12.84 -2.35
C ARG A 167 -19.83 14.21 -2.96
N GLY A 168 -20.01 14.38 -4.26
CA GLY A 168 -19.70 15.63 -4.97
C GLY A 168 -18.21 15.87 -5.21
N ILE A 169 -17.37 14.83 -5.12
CA ILE A 169 -15.93 14.91 -5.39
C ILE A 169 -15.68 14.39 -6.82
N GLY A 170 -15.31 15.29 -7.72
CA GLY A 170 -14.98 14.94 -9.11
C GLY A 170 -13.52 14.50 -9.27
N LYS A 171 -13.18 13.93 -10.43
CA LYS A 171 -11.79 13.51 -10.76
C LYS A 171 -10.75 14.63 -10.56
N GLY A 172 -11.09 15.86 -10.95
CA GLY A 172 -10.22 17.03 -10.80
C GLY A 172 -10.02 17.50 -9.35
N ASP A 173 -10.83 17.01 -8.41
CA ASP A 173 -10.71 17.32 -6.98
C ASP A 173 -9.84 16.30 -6.23
N ILE A 174 -9.36 15.24 -6.91
CA ILE A 174 -8.67 14.10 -6.31
C ILE A 174 -7.18 14.16 -6.62
N LEU A 175 -6.36 14.08 -5.57
CA LEU A 175 -4.94 13.77 -5.65
C LEU A 175 -4.72 12.33 -5.18
N HIS A 176 -4.32 11.45 -6.10
CA HIS A 176 -3.98 10.07 -5.76
C HIS A 176 -2.55 10.00 -5.25
N THR A 177 -2.38 9.54 -4.01
CA THR A 177 -1.14 9.61 -3.25
C THR A 177 -0.67 8.20 -2.89
N ALA A 178 0.44 7.77 -3.49
CA ALA A 178 0.91 6.39 -3.39
C ALA A 178 2.43 6.31 -3.53
N GLU A 179 3.00 5.17 -3.15
CA GLU A 179 4.39 4.79 -3.44
C GLU A 179 4.47 4.01 -4.75
N SER A 180 3.53 3.09 -5.01
CA SER A 180 3.65 2.12 -6.09
C SER A 180 3.35 2.70 -7.47
N MET A 181 4.35 2.70 -8.35
CA MET A 181 4.16 3.07 -9.75
C MET A 181 3.28 2.09 -10.52
N PHE A 182 3.40 0.80 -10.23
CA PHE A 182 2.64 -0.25 -10.93
C PHE A 182 1.18 -0.33 -10.44
N HIS A 183 0.95 -0.43 -9.13
CA HIS A 183 -0.38 -0.67 -8.58
C HIS A 183 -1.27 0.56 -8.59
N ASP A 184 -0.69 1.76 -8.51
CA ASP A 184 -1.44 2.98 -8.21
C ASP A 184 -1.26 4.07 -9.27
N HIS A 185 -0.03 4.50 -9.57
CA HIS A 185 0.17 5.63 -10.48
C HIS A 185 -0.23 5.32 -11.92
N ALA A 186 0.07 4.13 -12.44
CA ALA A 186 -0.35 3.72 -13.78
C ALA A 186 -1.89 3.74 -13.96
N PRO A 187 -2.70 3.07 -13.11
CA PRO A 187 -4.15 3.16 -13.22
C PRO A 187 -4.71 4.54 -12.87
N ALA A 188 -4.11 5.30 -11.95
CA ALA A 188 -4.52 6.67 -11.69
C ALA A 188 -4.33 7.60 -12.91
N ASN A 189 -3.20 7.45 -13.62
CA ASN A 189 -2.94 8.12 -14.90
C ASN A 189 -4.01 7.76 -15.94
N ALA A 190 -4.31 6.46 -16.11
CA ALA A 190 -5.33 5.99 -17.04
C ALA A 190 -6.73 6.55 -16.74
N ASN A 191 -6.98 6.90 -15.47
CA ASN A 191 -8.23 7.51 -15.02
C ASN A 191 -8.25 9.04 -15.07
N GLY A 192 -7.12 9.68 -15.42
CA GLY A 192 -6.97 11.13 -15.50
C GLY A 192 -6.88 11.82 -14.14
N LEU A 193 -6.38 11.13 -13.11
CA LEU A 193 -6.18 11.70 -11.77
C LEU A 193 -4.82 12.39 -11.66
N ALA A 194 -4.75 13.41 -10.80
CA ALA A 194 -3.46 13.95 -10.38
C ALA A 194 -2.73 12.94 -9.48
N ASN A 195 -1.41 12.90 -9.57
CA ASN A 195 -0.58 11.89 -8.92
C ASN A 195 0.46 12.52 -7.99
N CYS A 196 0.48 12.08 -6.73
CA CYS A 196 1.49 12.44 -5.73
C CYS A 196 2.29 11.19 -5.37
N TRP A 197 3.54 11.14 -5.81
CA TRP A 197 4.42 10.03 -5.50
C TRP A 197 5.10 10.23 -4.15
N ILE A 198 4.82 9.34 -3.21
CA ILE A 198 5.55 9.23 -1.94
C ILE A 198 6.67 8.21 -2.12
N TYR A 199 7.83 8.66 -2.56
CA TYR A 199 8.96 7.81 -2.91
C TYR A 199 9.75 7.36 -1.67
N ARG A 200 9.22 6.37 -0.94
CA ARG A 200 9.81 5.88 0.31
C ARG A 200 11.25 5.39 0.13
N ARG A 201 11.52 4.63 -0.93
CA ARG A 201 12.83 4.00 -1.21
C ARG A 201 13.87 4.96 -1.85
N HIS A 202 13.70 6.28 -1.74
CA HIS A 202 14.55 7.27 -2.40
C HIS A 202 16.06 7.20 -2.10
N ASP A 203 16.43 6.60 -0.97
CA ASP A 203 17.79 6.42 -0.48
C ASP A 203 18.28 4.96 -0.56
N GLN A 204 17.52 4.07 -1.22
CA GLN A 204 17.82 2.64 -1.34
C GLN A 204 18.06 2.24 -2.80
N GLU A 205 18.95 1.27 -2.99
CA GLU A 205 19.12 0.61 -4.30
C GLU A 205 18.04 -0.48 -4.51
N GLY A 206 17.69 -0.75 -5.77
CA GLY A 206 16.71 -1.77 -6.14
C GLY A 206 15.24 -1.38 -5.92
N PHE A 207 14.32 -2.19 -6.46
CA PHE A 207 12.87 -1.94 -6.42
C PHE A 207 12.20 -2.48 -5.13
N GLY A 208 12.97 -3.07 -4.21
CA GLY A 208 12.41 -3.79 -3.07
C GLY A 208 11.51 -4.93 -3.54
N ALA A 209 10.41 -5.16 -2.84
CA ALA A 209 9.41 -6.15 -3.23
C ALA A 209 8.33 -5.56 -4.19
N THR A 210 8.57 -4.39 -4.79
CA THR A 210 7.61 -3.72 -5.68
C THR A 210 7.78 -4.16 -7.14
N MET A 211 6.66 -4.35 -7.83
CA MET A 211 6.65 -4.69 -9.26
C MET A 211 7.15 -3.53 -10.14
N ASN A 212 7.95 -3.85 -11.18
CA ASN A 212 8.37 -2.89 -12.19
C ASN A 212 7.15 -2.45 -13.03
N PRO A 213 6.88 -1.13 -13.16
CA PRO A 213 5.74 -0.63 -13.92
C PRO A 213 5.87 -0.82 -15.45
N GLY A 214 7.04 -1.20 -15.96
CA GLY A 214 7.35 -1.19 -17.38
C GLY A 214 7.64 0.24 -17.84
N GLU A 215 6.63 0.90 -18.41
CA GLU A 215 6.71 2.34 -18.70
C GLU A 215 6.45 3.15 -17.42
N MET A 216 7.32 4.12 -17.14
CA MET A 216 7.21 4.92 -15.91
C MET A 216 5.99 5.85 -15.99
N PRO A 217 5.01 5.71 -15.07
CA PRO A 217 3.87 6.62 -15.02
C PRO A 217 4.27 8.06 -14.69
N ARG A 218 3.46 9.02 -15.12
CA ARG A 218 3.62 10.42 -14.74
C ARG A 218 3.15 10.64 -13.31
N TYR A 219 3.86 11.51 -12.61
CA TYR A 219 3.44 12.11 -11.35
C TYR A 219 3.47 13.65 -11.45
N ASP A 220 2.62 14.31 -10.67
CA ASP A 220 2.50 15.77 -10.59
C ASP A 220 3.24 16.34 -9.38
N PHE A 221 3.28 15.56 -8.30
CA PHE A 221 4.03 15.85 -7.07
C PHE A 221 4.91 14.67 -6.73
N ARG A 222 6.04 14.95 -6.07
CA ARG A 222 6.93 13.93 -5.51
C ARG A 222 7.44 14.40 -4.16
N PHE A 223 7.29 13.56 -3.16
CA PHE A 223 7.85 13.71 -1.82
C PHE A 223 8.49 12.40 -1.41
N ASN A 224 9.50 12.42 -0.56
CA ASN A 224 10.11 11.19 -0.06
C ASN A 224 9.33 10.60 1.14
N SER A 225 8.45 11.39 1.74
CA SER A 225 7.66 11.03 2.92
C SER A 225 6.32 11.76 2.99
N MET A 226 5.42 11.30 3.85
CA MET A 226 4.17 12.00 4.16
C MET A 226 4.43 13.30 4.92
N ALA A 227 5.48 13.36 5.75
CA ALA A 227 5.88 14.59 6.43
C ALA A 227 6.29 15.69 5.43
N GLU A 228 7.07 15.36 4.40
CA GLU A 228 7.45 16.32 3.36
C GLU A 228 6.21 16.86 2.60
N MET A 229 5.25 16.00 2.28
CA MET A 229 3.99 16.41 1.66
C MET A 229 3.19 17.36 2.57
N ALA A 230 3.07 17.02 3.86
CA ALA A 230 2.37 17.84 4.84
C ALA A 230 3.04 19.22 5.01
N GLU A 231 4.37 19.26 5.05
CA GLU A 231 5.12 20.50 5.16
C GLU A 231 5.00 21.37 3.90
N ALA A 232 5.02 20.75 2.73
CA ALA A 232 4.78 21.46 1.47
C ALA A 232 3.39 22.11 1.47
N HIS A 233 2.35 21.41 1.95
CA HIS A 233 1.02 22.00 2.09
C HIS A 233 1.00 23.14 3.12
N ARG A 234 1.67 23.00 4.29
CA ARG A 234 1.80 24.08 5.28
C ARG A 234 2.40 25.35 4.69
N ALA A 235 3.52 25.20 4.00
CA ALA A 235 4.20 26.32 3.36
C ALA A 235 3.33 26.99 2.29
N GLU A 236 2.57 26.20 1.52
CA GLU A 236 1.71 26.71 0.45
C GLU A 236 0.53 27.54 0.98
N VAL A 237 -0.12 27.12 2.07
CA VAL A 237 -1.30 27.81 2.63
C VAL A 237 -0.95 28.98 3.56
N ALA A 238 0.31 29.12 3.95
CA ALA A 238 0.80 30.24 4.75
C ALA A 238 1.14 31.49 3.92
N LEU A 239 1.15 31.37 2.59
CA LEU A 239 1.42 32.44 1.61
C LEU A 239 0.13 33.14 1.15
#